data_AF-A0A924QLN1-F1
#
_entry.id   AF-A0A924QLN1-F1
#
_cell.length_a   1.000
_cell.length_b   1.000
_cell.length_c   1.000
_cell.angle_alpha   90.00
_cell.angle_beta   90.00
_cell.angle_gamma   90.00
#
_symmetry.space_group_name_H-M   'P 1'
#
loop_
_entity.id
_entity.type
_entity.pdbx_description
1 polymer ?
#
loop_
_entity_poly.entity_id
_entity_poly.type
_entity_poly.pdbx_seq_one_letter_code
_entity_poly.pdbx_strand_id
1 'polypeptide(L)'
;GNHTSHHLNGWQTSSYVYLKDVSFATTQIHSNLFRPPYGRISKAQIKELTQSPSSESLLPTFKIIMWSVLSGDFDIKLSNEKCLKNVVNNTKQGSIVVFHDSEKAFDRMAFALPKVLEHFSKLGYRFEVIPQ
;
A
#
# COMPACT_ATOMS: atom_id res chain seq x y z
N GLY A 1 -8.00 2.71 0.16
CA GLY A 1 -7.81 1.47 -0.59
C GLY A 1 -7.93 0.29 0.35
N ASN A 2 -8.41 -0.85 -0.14
CA ASN A 2 -8.52 -2.09 0.62
C ASN A 2 -7.14 -2.74 0.79
N HIS A 3 -6.80 -3.14 2.03
CA HIS A 3 -5.55 -3.80 2.39
C HIS A 3 -5.77 -5.12 3.13
N THR A 4 -6.86 -5.82 2.80
CA THR A 4 -7.45 -6.93 3.59
C THR A 4 -7.93 -6.45 4.98
N SER A 5 -8.62 -7.31 5.74
CA SER A 5 -9.08 -6.96 7.08
C SER A 5 -8.08 -7.37 8.16
N HIS A 6 -7.40 -8.51 7.97
CA HIS A 6 -6.51 -9.10 8.96
C HIS A 6 -5.05 -9.10 8.51
N HIS A 7 -4.69 -8.27 7.52
CA HIS A 7 -3.34 -8.13 6.99
C HIS A 7 -2.74 -9.47 6.51
N LEU A 8 -3.56 -10.29 5.83
CA LEU A 8 -3.20 -11.66 5.44
C LEU A 8 -2.10 -11.69 4.36
N ASN A 9 -1.13 -12.60 4.52
CA ASN A 9 -0.12 -12.85 3.49
C ASN A 9 -0.71 -13.70 2.36
N GLY A 10 -0.87 -13.11 1.17
CA GLY A 10 -1.51 -13.76 0.02
C GLY A 10 -0.78 -15.00 -0.50
N TRP A 11 0.52 -15.17 -0.24
CA TRP A 11 1.26 -16.39 -0.61
C TRP A 11 1.07 -17.54 0.38
N GLN A 12 0.69 -17.23 1.62
CA GLN A 12 0.51 -18.22 2.69
C GLN A 12 -0.97 -18.53 2.97
N THR A 13 -1.88 -17.84 2.28
CA THR A 13 -3.33 -17.94 2.48
C THR A 13 -3.99 -18.44 1.21
N SER A 14 -4.93 -19.38 1.32
CA SER A 14 -5.70 -19.87 0.16
C SER A 14 -6.53 -18.74 -0.46
N SER A 15 -6.81 -18.81 -1.76
CA SER A 15 -7.59 -17.78 -2.44
C SER A 15 -8.97 -17.57 -1.80
N TYR A 16 -9.64 -18.65 -1.37
CA TYR A 16 -10.94 -18.54 -0.70
C TYR A 16 -10.88 -17.71 0.59
N VAL A 17 -9.95 -18.04 1.50
CA VAL A 17 -9.81 -17.31 2.77
C VAL A 17 -9.39 -15.87 2.51
N TYR A 18 -8.45 -15.66 1.58
CA TYR A 18 -7.97 -14.33 1.22
C TYR A 18 -9.09 -13.43 0.67
N LEU A 19 -9.87 -13.93 -0.29
CA LEU A 19 -10.97 -13.18 -0.92
C LEU A 19 -12.12 -12.91 0.06
N LYS A 20 -12.41 -13.85 0.97
CA LYS A 20 -13.37 -13.63 2.04
C LYS A 20 -12.94 -12.46 2.94
N ASP A 21 -11.64 -12.37 3.25
CA ASP A 21 -11.10 -11.28 4.07
C ASP A 21 -11.11 -9.93 3.34
N VAL A 22 -10.82 -9.93 2.03
CA VAL A 22 -10.97 -8.75 1.16
C VAL A 22 -12.43 -8.30 1.10
N SER A 23 -13.37 -9.24 0.95
CA SER A 23 -14.81 -8.95 0.92
C SER A 23 -15.29 -8.34 2.22
N PHE A 24 -14.87 -8.88 3.37
CA PHE A 24 -15.17 -8.30 4.67
C PHE A 24 -14.69 -6.83 4.78
N ALA A 25 -13.44 -6.55 4.39
CA ALA A 25 -12.92 -5.18 4.36
C ALA A 25 -13.69 -4.25 3.39
N THR A 26 -14.20 -4.78 2.28
CA THR A 26 -14.99 -4.01 1.29
C THR A 26 -16.33 -3.54 1.85
N THR A 27 -16.87 -4.20 2.87
CA THR A 27 -18.09 -3.72 3.55
C THR A 27 -17.90 -2.37 4.23
N GLN A 28 -16.66 -2.03 4.61
CA GLN A 28 -16.30 -0.78 5.29
C GLN A 28 -15.50 0.18 4.40
N ILE A 29 -14.85 -0.34 3.34
CA ILE A 29 -13.95 0.41 2.46
C ILE A 29 -14.56 0.49 1.06
N HIS A 30 -15.22 1.60 0.76
CA HIS A 30 -15.81 1.88 -0.56
C HIS A 30 -14.76 2.46 -1.52
N SER A 31 -13.83 1.61 -1.97
CA SER A 31 -12.81 1.99 -2.96
C SER A 31 -12.42 0.78 -3.80
N ASN A 32 -12.20 0.98 -5.10
CA ASN A 32 -11.68 -0.06 -5.99
C ASN A 32 -10.14 -0.15 -5.98
N LEU A 33 -9.42 0.61 -5.15
CA LEU A 33 -7.98 0.45 -4.98
C LEU A 33 -7.70 -0.70 -4.01
N PHE A 34 -6.81 -1.60 -4.39
CA PHE A 34 -6.34 -2.69 -3.56
C PHE A 34 -4.82 -2.69 -3.45
N ARG A 35 -4.27 -2.95 -2.27
CA ARG A 35 -2.85 -3.26 -2.09
C ARG A 35 -2.76 -4.58 -1.31
N PRO A 36 -1.97 -5.57 -1.73
CA PRO A 36 -1.79 -6.79 -0.94
C PRO A 36 -0.84 -6.53 0.25
N PRO A 37 -1.16 -7.03 1.46
CA PRO A 37 -0.23 -7.06 2.59
C PRO A 37 1.12 -7.65 2.19
N TYR A 38 2.20 -7.04 2.69
CA TYR A 38 3.59 -7.43 2.41
C TYR A 38 3.98 -7.40 0.91
N GLY A 39 3.12 -6.88 0.03
CA GLY A 39 3.29 -6.99 -1.42
C GLY A 39 3.14 -8.43 -1.94
N ARG A 40 2.48 -9.31 -1.20
CA ARG A 40 2.37 -10.75 -1.53
C ARG A 40 0.96 -11.10 -1.97
N ILE A 41 0.84 -11.50 -3.23
CA ILE A 41 -0.40 -11.93 -3.86
C ILE A 41 -0.11 -13.00 -4.92
N SER A 42 -0.99 -13.98 -5.06
CA SER A 42 -0.88 -15.03 -6.08
C SER A 42 -1.56 -14.65 -7.39
N LYS A 43 -1.20 -15.30 -8.50
CA LYS A 43 -1.86 -15.09 -9.81
C LYS A 43 -3.36 -15.37 -9.76
N ALA A 44 -3.78 -16.38 -9.00
CA ALA A 44 -5.19 -16.71 -8.81
C ALA A 44 -5.92 -15.58 -8.08
N GLN A 45 -5.37 -15.06 -6.98
CA GLN A 45 -5.96 -13.92 -6.27
C GLN A 45 -6.02 -12.66 -7.14
N ILE A 46 -4.98 -12.38 -7.93
CA ILE A 46 -5.00 -11.26 -8.89
C ILE A 46 -6.17 -11.40 -9.86
N LYS A 47 -6.34 -12.59 -10.46
CA LYS A 47 -7.43 -12.86 -11.40
C LYS A 47 -8.78 -12.57 -10.75
N GLU A 48 -9.05 -13.13 -9.58
CA GLU A 48 -10.33 -12.95 -8.87
C GLU A 48 -10.60 -11.48 -8.46
N LEU A 49 -9.56 -10.73 -8.09
CA LEU A 49 -9.70 -9.33 -7.68
C LEU A 49 -9.84 -8.35 -8.86
N THR A 50 -9.33 -8.69 -10.04
CA THR A 50 -9.25 -7.78 -11.19
C THR A 50 -10.25 -8.09 -12.30
N GLN A 51 -10.98 -9.20 -12.19
CA GLN A 51 -12.02 -9.53 -13.14
C GLN A 51 -13.30 -8.75 -12.86
N SER A 52 -14.12 -8.57 -13.90
CA SER A 52 -15.47 -8.03 -13.74
C SER A 52 -16.26 -8.96 -12.82
N PRO A 53 -17.12 -8.42 -11.93
CA PRO A 53 -17.90 -9.24 -11.03
C PRO A 53 -18.73 -10.24 -11.84
N SER A 54 -18.63 -11.53 -11.52
CA SER A 54 -19.68 -12.48 -11.88
C SER A 54 -20.92 -12.14 -11.04
N SER A 55 -22.09 -12.64 -11.43
CA SER A 55 -23.34 -12.51 -10.67
C SER A 55 -23.24 -12.95 -9.20
N GLU A 56 -22.17 -13.67 -8.84
CA GLU A 56 -21.90 -14.26 -7.53
C GLU A 56 -20.86 -13.47 -6.72
N SER A 57 -20.05 -12.62 -7.35
CA SER A 57 -18.99 -11.85 -6.68
C SER A 57 -19.47 -10.44 -6.32
N LEU A 58 -19.48 -10.13 -5.03
CA LEU A 58 -19.78 -8.78 -4.52
C LEU A 58 -18.55 -7.86 -4.51
N LEU A 59 -17.40 -8.33 -5.00
CA LEU A 59 -16.19 -7.52 -5.04
C LEU A 59 -16.22 -6.58 -6.26
N PRO A 60 -15.83 -5.30 -6.11
CA PRO A 60 -15.60 -4.45 -7.26
C PRO A 60 -14.39 -4.98 -8.05
N THR A 61 -14.30 -4.57 -9.32
CA THR A 61 -13.06 -4.75 -10.08
C THR A 61 -11.96 -3.87 -9.48
N PHE A 62 -11.01 -4.49 -8.78
CA PHE A 62 -9.94 -3.76 -8.12
C PHE A 62 -8.82 -3.36 -9.07
N LYS A 63 -8.28 -2.16 -8.83
CA LYS A 63 -6.97 -1.71 -9.30
C LYS A 63 -5.93 -2.08 -8.24
N ILE A 64 -5.01 -2.97 -8.58
CA ILE A 64 -3.94 -3.38 -7.65
C ILE A 64 -2.80 -2.36 -7.70
N ILE A 65 -2.50 -1.74 -6.56
CA ILE A 65 -1.55 -0.66 -6.41
C ILE A 65 -0.36 -1.12 -5.56
N MET A 66 0.79 -1.27 -6.20
CA MET A 66 2.06 -1.54 -5.54
C MET A 66 2.75 -0.23 -5.13
N TRP A 67 4.07 -0.25 -5.00
CA TRP A 67 4.89 0.93 -4.74
C TRP A 67 6.19 0.84 -5.52
N SER A 68 6.82 1.99 -5.73
CA SER A 68 8.17 2.06 -6.29
C SER A 68 9.23 2.33 -5.23
N VAL A 69 8.85 2.98 -4.12
CA VAL A 69 9.77 3.38 -3.05
C VAL A 69 9.17 3.00 -1.70
N LEU A 70 9.97 2.32 -0.87
CA LEU A 70 9.59 1.92 0.48
C LEU A 70 10.46 2.70 1.47
N SER A 71 9.84 3.44 2.40
CA SER A 71 10.57 4.27 3.36
C SER A 71 11.42 3.44 4.34
N GLY A 72 10.94 2.24 4.70
CA GLY A 72 11.53 1.40 5.74
C GLY A 72 11.21 1.86 7.16
N ASP A 73 10.24 2.76 7.33
CA ASP A 73 9.79 3.27 8.63
C ASP A 73 9.34 2.18 9.61
N PHE A 74 8.83 1.06 9.12
CA PHE A 74 8.45 -0.10 9.94
C PHE A 74 9.63 -0.88 10.54
N ASP A 75 10.88 -0.62 10.15
CA ASP A 75 12.06 -1.30 10.70
C ASP A 75 12.63 -0.52 11.90
N ILE A 76 12.42 -1.07 13.10
CA ILE A 76 12.86 -0.45 14.36
C ILE A 76 14.39 -0.37 14.53
N LYS A 77 15.16 -0.96 13.63
CA LYS A 77 16.63 -0.86 13.62
C LYS A 77 17.13 0.22 12.65
N LEU A 78 16.27 0.71 11.76
CA LEU A 78 16.61 1.77 10.81
C LEU A 78 16.67 3.12 11.54
N SER A 79 17.63 3.99 11.23
CA SER A 79 17.61 5.36 11.77
C SER A 79 16.63 6.25 11.02
N ASN A 80 16.19 7.33 11.66
CA ASN A 80 15.34 8.35 11.07
C ASN A 80 15.94 8.95 9.78
N GLU A 81 17.23 9.22 9.77
CA GLU A 81 17.97 9.77 8.63
C GLU A 81 18.09 8.75 7.49
N LYS A 82 18.27 7.47 7.82
CA LYS A 82 18.27 6.40 6.80
C LYS A 82 16.89 6.23 6.17
N CYS A 83 15.81 6.30 6.96
CA CYS A 83 14.44 6.29 6.46
C CYS A 83 14.20 7.46 5.48
N LEU A 84 14.61 8.68 5.85
CA LEU A 84 14.53 9.84 4.97
C LEU A 84 15.34 9.64 3.67
N LYS A 85 16.60 9.19 3.79
CA LYS A 85 17.48 8.95 2.63
C LYS A 85 16.94 7.88 1.70
N ASN A 86 16.31 6.82 2.22
CA ASN A 86 15.66 5.79 1.40
C ASN A 86 14.62 6.41 0.47
N VAL A 87 13.83 7.37 0.97
CA VAL A 87 12.82 8.03 0.14
C VAL A 87 13.45 9.04 -0.81
N VAL A 88 14.26 9.97 -0.29
CA VAL A 88 14.84 11.06 -1.08
C VAL A 88 15.69 10.53 -2.25
N ASN A 89 16.53 9.52 -2.00
CA ASN A 89 17.47 9.05 -3.01
C ASN A 89 16.82 8.18 -4.10
N ASN A 90 15.63 7.62 -3.85
CA ASN A 90 15.00 6.65 -4.77
C ASN A 90 13.70 7.17 -5.40
N THR A 91 13.22 8.34 -4.99
CA THR A 91 11.99 8.94 -5.53
C THR A 91 12.28 9.74 -6.79
N LYS A 92 11.43 9.56 -7.80
CA LYS A 92 11.44 10.31 -9.07
C LYS A 92 10.00 10.64 -9.47
N GLN A 93 9.83 11.40 -10.55
CA GLN A 93 8.50 11.69 -11.09
C GLN A 93 7.72 10.40 -11.34
N GLY A 94 6.48 10.35 -10.85
CA GLY A 94 5.59 9.17 -10.95
C GLY A 94 5.83 8.09 -9.90
N SER A 95 6.76 8.27 -8.95
CA SER A 95 6.95 7.32 -7.85
C SER A 95 5.75 7.25 -6.92
N ILE A 96 5.44 6.03 -6.47
CA ILE A 96 4.53 5.76 -5.34
C ILE A 96 5.40 5.40 -4.13
N VAL A 97 5.36 6.26 -3.12
CA VAL A 97 6.13 6.12 -1.86
C VAL A 97 5.22 5.54 -0.78
N VAL A 98 5.72 4.58 0.00
CA VAL A 98 4.99 3.97 1.12
C VAL A 98 5.57 4.42 2.45
N PHE A 99 4.67 4.90 3.31
CA PHE A 99 4.81 5.05 4.76
C PHE A 99 3.70 4.25 5.45
N HIS A 100 3.92 3.89 6.71
CA HIS A 100 3.00 3.12 7.53
C HIS A 100 2.49 3.95 8.70
N ASP A 101 1.19 3.84 8.96
CA ASP A 101 0.54 4.41 10.14
C ASP A 101 0.40 3.30 11.20
N SER A 102 1.45 3.15 12.02
CA SER A 102 1.48 2.20 13.13
C SER A 102 2.45 2.69 14.20
N GLU A 103 2.22 2.30 15.45
CA GLU A 103 3.09 2.65 16.58
C GLU A 103 4.57 2.31 16.29
N LYS A 104 4.81 1.14 15.70
CA LYS A 104 6.14 0.67 15.33
C LYS A 104 6.86 1.60 14.34
N ALA A 105 6.11 2.20 13.42
CA ALA A 105 6.65 3.05 12.36
C ALA A 105 6.71 4.54 12.74
N PHE A 106 5.96 4.94 13.77
CA PHE A 106 5.68 6.35 14.08
C PHE A 106 6.94 7.20 14.23
N ASP A 107 7.93 6.77 15.02
CA ASP A 107 9.16 7.55 15.26
C ASP A 107 9.87 7.98 13.97
N ARG A 108 9.96 7.06 13.00
CA ARG A 108 10.65 7.28 11.72
C ARG A 108 9.75 8.03 10.74
N MET A 109 8.48 7.64 10.67
CA MET A 109 7.49 8.27 9.81
C MET A 109 7.32 9.75 10.17
N ALA A 110 7.12 10.06 11.45
CA ALA A 110 6.97 11.43 11.96
C ALA A 110 8.22 12.29 11.70
N PHE A 111 9.41 11.69 11.70
CA PHE A 111 10.63 12.41 11.33
C PHE A 111 10.77 12.62 9.82
N ALA A 112 10.56 11.57 9.02
CA ALA A 112 10.93 11.53 7.61
C ALA A 112 9.85 12.14 6.71
N LEU A 113 8.58 11.84 6.94
CA LEU A 113 7.47 12.30 6.10
C LEU A 113 7.46 13.82 5.88
N PRO A 114 7.48 14.69 6.92
CA PRO A 114 7.47 16.14 6.70
C PRO A 114 8.69 16.64 5.90
N LYS A 115 9.86 16.05 6.11
CA LYS A 115 11.09 16.41 5.38
C LYS A 115 11.07 15.95 3.92
N VAL A 116 10.47 14.79 3.66
CA VAL A 116 10.22 14.30 2.29
C VAL A 116 9.29 15.27 1.57
N LEU A 117 8.18 15.64 2.20
CA LEU A 117 7.21 16.58 1.63
C LEU A 117 7.86 17.93 1.32
N GLU A 118 8.62 18.48 2.26
CA GLU A 118 9.37 19.73 2.08
C GLU A 118 10.40 19.64 0.94
N HIS A 119 11.21 18.58 0.92
CA HIS A 119 12.25 18.37 -0.08
C HIS A 119 11.68 18.36 -1.50
N PHE A 120 10.67 17.52 -1.75
CA PHE A 120 10.11 17.40 -3.10
C PHE A 120 9.23 18.60 -3.49
N SER A 121 8.57 19.27 -2.53
CA SER A 121 7.87 20.53 -2.82
C SER A 121 8.83 21.61 -3.31
N LYS A 122 10.02 21.75 -2.70
CA LYS A 122 11.06 22.70 -3.14
C LYS A 122 11.60 22.38 -4.54
N LEU A 123 11.55 21.11 -4.95
CA LEU A 123 11.91 20.66 -6.29
C LEU A 123 10.76 20.81 -7.31
N GLY A 124 9.60 21.34 -6.91
CA GLY A 124 8.45 21.55 -7.78
C GLY A 124 7.59 20.31 -8.01
N TYR A 125 7.75 19.25 -7.22
CA TYR A 125 6.87 18.08 -7.28
C TYR A 125 5.50 18.42 -6.68
N ARG A 126 4.48 17.69 -7.16
CA ARG A 126 3.15 17.64 -6.54
C ARG A 126 2.89 16.27 -5.94
N PHE A 127 2.11 16.25 -4.87
CA PHE A 127 1.63 15.03 -4.24
C PHE A 127 0.18 14.84 -4.63
N GLU A 128 -0.07 13.79 -5.42
CA GLU A 128 -1.38 13.50 -5.97
C GLU A 128 -1.96 12.25 -5.29
N VAL A 129 -3.29 12.20 -5.20
CA VAL A 129 -3.99 10.98 -4.78
C VAL A 129 -3.87 9.91 -5.85
N ILE A 130 -3.87 8.63 -5.45
CA ILE A 130 -3.94 7.53 -6.39
C ILE A 130 -5.37 7.48 -6.97
N PRO A 131 -5.54 7.57 -8.30
CA PRO A 131 -6.87 7.68 -8.91
C PRO A 131 -7.64 6.36 -8.83
N GLN A 132 -8.90 6.44 -8.42
CA GLN A 132 -9.86 5.33 -8.44
C GLN A 132 -10.31 5.00 -9.86
#